data_AF-A0A970VV57-F1
#
_entry.id   AF-A0A970VV57-F1
#
_cell.length_a   1.000
_cell.length_b   1.000
_cell.length_c   1.000
_cell.angle_alpha   90.00
_cell.angle_beta   90.00
_cell.angle_gamma   90.00
#
_symmetry.space_group_name_H-M   'P 1'
#
loop_
_entity.id
_entity.type
_entity.pdbx_description
1 polymer ?
#
loop_
_entity_poly.entity_id
_entity_poly.type
_entity_poly.pdbx_seq_one_letter_code
_entity_poly.pdbx_strand_id
1 'polypeptide(L)'
;MKTGMGKMILQTAGALLIWLLLIYLYTLFHEGGHALVAIMYGGRIDSFVLGFGAHIVKSGTNFTPVGESLFYSAGVLLPALSLAVALKFYNRRVKSLIFHYIYAAITIMIIGSFFAWLVIPVMSLFTEPPPGDDVSRFLEISGLNPLLVSLIALLLMFLLALIAYKKGLYTKIREHLNFSLQIERIKLKKTQTVGLVLVIILFGLVVFGAYQMLQPNKVFETSFSMEVHDVREVVEMPFKVEVSKSHNMSLKLDAEGMLTDVRIYDEKGNTIYQNICEWFTLSTSLDLKSGDYLFTLTFLRDPDAMSQYFTEKGYKFSPEQI
;
A
#
# COMPACT_ATOMS: atom_id res chain seq x y z
N MET A 1 18.00 -22.61 41.33
CA MET A 1 18.44 -21.31 40.80
C MET A 1 17.99 -21.21 39.33
N LYS A 2 16.71 -20.90 39.04
CA LYS A 2 16.26 -20.63 37.67
C LYS A 2 16.76 -19.23 37.31
N THR A 3 17.81 -19.19 36.50
CA THR A 3 18.60 -18.00 36.17
C THR A 3 17.70 -16.88 35.65
N GLY A 4 17.97 -15.63 36.06
CA GLY A 4 17.21 -14.44 35.61
C GLY A 4 17.11 -14.31 34.08
N MET A 5 18.01 -14.98 33.36
CA MET A 5 18.01 -15.16 31.91
C MET A 5 16.74 -15.81 31.36
N GLY A 6 16.22 -16.87 32.00
CA GLY A 6 15.00 -17.56 31.54
C GLY A 6 13.74 -16.70 31.70
N LYS A 7 13.69 -15.88 32.75
CA LYS A 7 12.60 -14.92 32.97
C LYS A 7 12.66 -13.77 31.96
N MET A 8 13.86 -13.29 31.65
CA MET A 8 14.07 -12.26 30.62
C MET A 8 13.67 -12.75 29.23
N ILE A 9 14.08 -13.96 28.83
CA ILE A 9 13.70 -14.57 27.54
C ILE A 9 12.18 -14.68 27.41
N LEU A 10 11.49 -15.15 28.45
CA LEU A 10 10.03 -15.28 28.43
C LEU A 10 9.32 -13.92 28.32
N GLN A 11 9.85 -12.89 28.99
CA GLN A 11 9.31 -11.53 28.91
C GLN A 11 9.52 -10.91 27.54
N THR A 12 10.71 -11.06 26.95
CA THR A 12 11.01 -10.59 25.59
C THR A 12 10.16 -11.32 24.55
N ALA A 13 10.04 -12.64 24.66
CA ALA A 13 9.18 -13.44 23.77
C ALA A 13 7.70 -13.03 23.89
N GLY A 14 7.20 -12.80 25.11
CA GLY A 14 5.85 -12.32 25.33
C GLY A 14 5.60 -10.93 24.73
N ALA A 15 6.55 -10.01 24.88
CA ALA A 15 6.45 -8.67 24.28
C ALA A 15 6.45 -8.72 22.74
N LEU A 16 7.33 -9.54 22.16
CA LEU A 16 7.38 -9.77 20.70
C LEU A 16 6.07 -10.37 20.19
N LEU A 17 5.52 -11.37 20.89
CA LEU A 17 4.24 -11.98 20.52
C LEU A 17 3.10 -10.95 20.56
N ILE A 18 3.03 -10.12 21.61
CA ILE A 18 2.04 -9.05 21.69
C ILE A 18 2.20 -8.09 20.51
N TRP A 19 3.44 -7.68 20.19
CA TRP A 19 3.68 -6.76 19.08
C TRP A 19 3.24 -7.35 17.72
N LEU A 20 3.56 -8.62 17.46
CA LEU A 20 3.09 -9.32 16.25
C LEU A 20 1.56 -9.40 16.21
N LEU A 21 0.92 -9.74 17.32
CA LEU A 21 -0.55 -9.78 17.40
C LEU A 21 -1.18 -8.41 17.13
N LEU A 22 -0.54 -7.31 17.57
CA LEU A 22 -1.01 -5.96 17.28
C LEU A 22 -0.90 -5.61 15.80
N ILE A 23 0.14 -6.05 15.09
CA ILE A 23 0.25 -5.88 13.65
C ILE A 23 -0.88 -6.62 12.94
N TYR A 24 -1.09 -7.90 13.27
CA TYR A 24 -2.19 -8.68 12.71
C TYR A 24 -3.53 -8.01 12.99
N LEU A 25 -3.76 -7.54 14.21
CA LEU A 25 -4.98 -6.84 14.59
C LEU A 25 -5.19 -5.56 13.77
N TYR A 26 -4.13 -4.75 13.60
CA TYR A 26 -4.21 -3.55 12.77
C TYR A 26 -4.58 -3.89 11.32
N THR A 27 -3.83 -4.82 10.71
CA THR A 27 -4.08 -5.22 9.31
C THR A 27 -5.46 -5.83 9.13
N LEU A 28 -5.98 -6.53 10.14
CA LEU A 28 -7.35 -7.04 10.14
C LEU A 28 -8.39 -5.92 10.09
N PHE A 29 -8.20 -4.85 10.86
CA PHE A 29 -9.10 -3.70 10.79
C PHE A 29 -8.90 -2.87 9.52
N HIS A 30 -7.67 -2.77 9.01
CA HIS A 30 -7.36 -2.03 7.78
C HIS A 30 -7.99 -2.73 6.57
N GLU A 31 -7.58 -3.96 6.29
CA GLU A 31 -8.14 -4.76 5.20
C GLU A 31 -9.63 -5.08 5.42
N GLY A 32 -10.03 -5.26 6.67
CA GLY A 32 -11.44 -5.43 7.04
C GLY A 32 -12.29 -4.21 6.69
N GLY A 33 -11.72 -3.00 6.73
CA GLY A 33 -12.37 -1.77 6.31
C GLY A 33 -12.66 -1.78 4.82
N HIS A 34 -11.63 -2.07 4.02
CA HIS A 34 -11.78 -2.22 2.57
C HIS A 34 -12.79 -3.31 2.21
N ALA A 35 -12.68 -4.48 2.86
CA ALA A 35 -13.56 -5.61 2.62
C ALA A 35 -15.02 -5.29 2.95
N LEU A 36 -15.26 -4.60 4.08
CA LEU A 36 -16.59 -4.18 4.49
C LEU A 36 -17.24 -3.30 3.42
N VAL A 37 -16.52 -2.29 2.93
CA VAL A 37 -17.05 -1.40 1.89
C VAL A 37 -17.25 -2.15 0.58
N ALA A 38 -16.31 -3.00 0.17
CA ALA A 38 -16.48 -3.81 -1.04
C ALA A 38 -17.75 -4.68 -0.98
N ILE A 39 -18.03 -5.33 0.15
CA ILE A 39 -19.23 -6.14 0.36
C ILE A 39 -20.50 -5.27 0.33
N MET A 40 -20.47 -4.08 0.94
CA MET A 40 -21.61 -3.14 0.91
C MET A 40 -21.99 -2.71 -0.51
N TYR A 41 -21.04 -2.70 -1.44
CA TYR A 41 -21.23 -2.38 -2.85
C TYR A 41 -21.37 -3.63 -3.75
N GLY A 42 -21.78 -4.77 -3.16
CA GLY A 42 -22.11 -6.00 -3.87
C GLY A 42 -20.90 -6.85 -4.29
N GLY A 43 -19.69 -6.45 -3.91
CA GLY A 43 -18.48 -7.19 -4.23
C GLY A 43 -18.29 -8.46 -3.40
N ARG A 44 -17.56 -9.41 -3.97
CA ARG A 44 -17.06 -10.59 -3.27
C ARG A 44 -15.59 -10.41 -2.95
N ILE A 45 -15.18 -10.86 -1.77
CA ILE A 45 -13.77 -10.92 -1.37
C ILE A 45 -13.22 -12.27 -1.83
N ASP A 46 -12.33 -12.25 -2.81
CA ASP A 46 -11.71 -13.44 -3.38
C ASP A 46 -10.44 -13.84 -2.60
N SER A 47 -9.74 -12.86 -2.02
CA SER A 47 -8.59 -13.09 -1.12
C SER A 47 -8.55 -12.04 -0.02
N PHE A 48 -8.15 -12.46 1.18
CA PHE A 48 -7.99 -11.60 2.34
C PHE A 48 -6.71 -11.96 3.08
N VAL A 49 -5.66 -11.17 2.87
CA VAL A 49 -4.30 -11.45 3.37
C VAL A 49 -3.98 -10.51 4.53
N LEU A 50 -3.42 -11.06 5.62
CA LEU A 50 -3.08 -10.34 6.85
C LEU A 50 -1.59 -10.35 7.15
N GLY A 51 -1.14 -9.38 7.94
CA GLY A 51 0.26 -9.25 8.35
C GLY A 51 1.08 -8.40 7.37
N PHE A 52 2.33 -8.81 7.11
CA PHE A 52 3.20 -8.07 6.18
C PHE A 52 2.73 -8.26 4.74
N GLY A 53 2.45 -7.17 4.03
CA GLY A 53 1.87 -7.24 2.68
C GLY A 53 0.37 -7.56 2.69
N ALA A 54 -0.33 -7.16 3.76
CA ALA A 54 -1.78 -7.26 3.84
C ALA A 54 -2.44 -6.56 2.65
N HIS A 55 -3.45 -7.22 2.08
CA HIS A 55 -4.24 -6.71 0.97
C HIS A 55 -5.51 -7.56 0.84
N ILE A 56 -6.51 -7.00 0.16
CA ILE A 56 -7.66 -7.75 -0.32
C ILE A 56 -7.69 -7.83 -1.84
N VAL A 57 -8.17 -8.97 -2.35
CA VAL A 57 -8.56 -9.11 -3.75
C VAL A 57 -10.07 -9.21 -3.79
N LYS A 58 -10.70 -8.42 -4.66
CA LYS A 58 -12.16 -8.30 -4.77
C LYS A 58 -12.61 -8.36 -6.22
N SER A 59 -13.82 -8.86 -6.44
CA SER A 59 -14.49 -8.87 -7.74
C SER A 59 -15.96 -8.47 -7.61
N GLY A 60 -16.55 -8.02 -8.72
CA GLY A 60 -17.99 -7.73 -8.80
C GLY A 60 -18.46 -6.50 -7.99
N THR A 61 -17.55 -5.64 -7.52
CA THR A 61 -17.94 -4.38 -6.86
C THR A 61 -18.52 -3.39 -7.87
N ASN A 62 -19.69 -2.82 -7.58
CA ASN A 62 -20.27 -1.74 -8.37
C ASN A 62 -20.15 -0.42 -7.60
N PHE A 63 -18.96 0.17 -7.59
CA PHE A 63 -18.73 1.41 -6.85
C PHE A 63 -19.27 2.63 -7.59
N THR A 64 -19.87 3.56 -6.84
CA THR A 64 -19.94 4.97 -7.24
C THR A 64 -18.62 5.67 -6.88
N PRO A 65 -18.29 6.84 -7.44
CA PRO A 65 -17.07 7.58 -7.05
C PRO A 65 -16.98 7.83 -5.53
N VAL A 66 -18.12 8.08 -4.88
CA VAL A 66 -18.21 8.21 -3.42
C VAL A 66 -17.95 6.88 -2.73
N GLY A 67 -18.50 5.78 -3.24
CA GLY A 67 -18.28 4.44 -2.70
C GLY A 67 -16.84 3.97 -2.82
N GLU A 68 -16.20 4.28 -3.94
CA GLU A 68 -14.80 3.93 -4.16
C GLU A 68 -13.86 4.81 -3.33
N SER A 69 -14.16 6.11 -3.18
CA SER A 69 -13.45 6.97 -2.23
C SER A 69 -13.60 6.47 -0.78
N LEU A 70 -14.81 6.04 -0.40
CA LEU A 70 -15.02 5.43 0.90
C LEU A 70 -14.23 4.12 1.04
N PHE A 71 -14.17 3.32 -0.02
CA PHE A 71 -13.40 2.08 -0.04
C PHE A 71 -11.93 2.32 0.28
N TYR A 72 -11.26 3.26 -0.42
CA TYR A 72 -9.85 3.54 -0.16
C TYR A 72 -9.59 4.20 1.20
N SER A 73 -10.53 4.99 1.72
CA SER A 73 -10.39 5.57 3.07
C SER A 73 -10.76 4.61 4.20
N ALA A 74 -11.53 3.55 3.94
CA ALA A 74 -12.00 2.63 4.97
C ALA A 74 -10.86 1.91 5.70
N GLY A 75 -9.72 1.69 5.02
CA GLY A 75 -8.52 1.10 5.61
C GLY A 75 -8.01 1.86 6.83
N VAL A 76 -8.02 3.20 6.79
CA VAL A 76 -7.60 4.01 7.94
C VAL A 76 -8.77 4.34 8.88
N LEU A 77 -9.98 4.47 8.35
CA LEU A 77 -11.16 4.88 9.12
C LEU A 77 -11.68 3.78 10.05
N LEU A 78 -11.70 2.51 9.64
CA LEU A 78 -12.19 1.42 10.50
C LEU A 78 -11.30 1.19 11.74
N PRO A 79 -9.96 1.17 11.63
CA PRO A 79 -9.09 1.19 12.81
C PRO A 79 -9.34 2.42 13.69
N ALA A 80 -9.48 3.62 13.11
CA ALA A 80 -9.71 4.86 13.87
C ALA A 80 -11.01 4.83 14.69
N LEU A 81 -12.10 4.38 14.08
CA LEU A 81 -13.39 4.22 14.76
C LEU A 81 -13.30 3.17 15.87
N SER A 82 -12.66 2.04 15.58
CA SER A 82 -12.42 0.98 16.55
C SER A 82 -11.60 1.47 17.74
N LEU A 83 -10.58 2.29 17.50
CA LEU A 83 -9.79 2.93 18.56
C LEU A 83 -10.62 3.89 19.41
N ALA A 84 -11.45 4.73 18.79
CA ALA A 84 -12.32 5.66 19.52
C ALA A 84 -13.27 4.89 20.47
N VAL A 85 -13.84 3.78 19.99
CA VAL A 85 -14.65 2.87 20.81
C VAL A 85 -13.80 2.22 21.91
N ALA A 86 -12.62 1.69 21.58
CA ALA A 86 -11.73 1.06 22.56
C ALA A 86 -11.34 2.03 23.69
N LEU A 87 -10.97 3.27 23.35
CA LEU A 87 -10.60 4.32 24.32
C LEU A 87 -11.77 4.72 25.23
N LYS A 88 -13.03 4.55 24.79
CA LYS A 88 -14.20 4.72 25.67
C LYS A 88 -14.12 3.76 26.86
N PHE A 89 -13.69 2.51 26.62
CA PHE A 89 -13.56 1.45 27.62
C PHE A 89 -12.23 1.46 28.38
N TYR A 90 -11.26 2.29 27.97
CA TYR A 90 -10.01 2.43 28.72
C TYR A 90 -10.27 2.91 30.14
N ASN A 91 -9.69 2.20 31.11
CA ASN A 91 -9.83 2.50 32.53
C ASN A 91 -8.45 2.58 33.19
N ARG A 92 -8.05 3.81 33.55
CA ARG A 92 -6.77 4.10 34.23
C ARG A 92 -6.60 3.38 35.58
N ARG A 93 -7.69 2.92 36.22
CA ARG A 93 -7.65 2.23 37.51
C ARG A 93 -7.23 0.76 37.41
N VAL A 94 -7.16 0.20 36.20
CA VAL A 94 -6.66 -1.17 35.99
C VAL A 94 -5.20 -1.26 36.43
N LYS A 95 -4.87 -2.26 37.25
CA LYS A 95 -3.51 -2.44 37.81
C LYS A 95 -2.51 -3.00 36.81
N SER A 96 -2.98 -3.67 35.76
CA SER A 96 -2.13 -4.31 34.76
C SER A 96 -1.36 -3.28 33.94
N LEU A 97 -0.03 -3.37 33.96
CA LEU A 97 0.85 -2.54 33.14
C LEU A 97 0.73 -2.89 31.64
N ILE A 98 0.58 -4.18 31.32
CA ILE A 98 0.41 -4.66 29.94
C ILE A 98 -0.85 -4.06 29.30
N PHE A 99 -1.94 -3.94 30.07
CA PHE A 99 -3.18 -3.31 29.63
C PHE A 99 -2.93 -1.88 29.12
N HIS A 100 -2.23 -1.05 29.91
CA HIS A 100 -1.95 0.33 29.52
C HIS A 100 -1.03 0.40 28.30
N TYR A 101 -0.01 -0.47 28.22
CA TYR A 101 0.89 -0.52 27.07
C TYR A 101 0.20 -0.98 25.78
N ILE A 102 -0.72 -1.95 25.84
CA ILE A 102 -1.51 -2.36 24.67
C ILE A 102 -2.34 -1.18 24.15
N TYR A 103 -3.03 -0.46 25.05
CA TYR A 103 -3.81 0.71 24.68
C TYR A 103 -2.94 1.82 24.08
N ALA A 104 -1.77 2.07 24.66
CA ALA A 104 -0.82 3.04 24.14
C ALA A 104 -0.27 2.63 22.77
N ALA A 105 0.15 1.37 22.60
CA ALA A 105 0.68 0.85 21.35
C ALA A 105 -0.35 0.91 20.22
N ILE A 106 -1.59 0.47 20.46
CA ILE A 106 -2.67 0.55 19.48
C ILE A 106 -2.99 2.02 19.14
N THR A 107 -3.01 2.90 20.14
CA THR A 107 -3.24 4.34 19.92
C THR A 107 -2.17 4.95 19.02
N ILE A 108 -0.89 4.68 19.31
CA ILE A 108 0.24 5.19 18.52
C ILE A 108 0.22 4.62 17.10
N MET A 109 -0.04 3.32 16.95
CA MET A 109 -0.07 2.65 15.66
C MET A 109 -1.17 3.21 14.75
N ILE A 110 -2.39 3.39 15.28
CA ILE A 110 -3.54 3.90 14.50
C ILE A 110 -3.43 5.41 14.25
N ILE A 111 -2.95 6.22 15.19
CA ILE A 111 -2.66 7.63 14.90
C ILE A 111 -1.52 7.72 13.88
N GLY A 112 -0.53 6.84 13.99
CA GLY A 112 0.61 6.77 13.09
C GLY A 112 0.24 6.47 11.64
N SER A 113 -0.77 5.65 11.38
CA SER A 113 -1.18 5.33 10.01
C SER A 113 -1.76 6.54 9.26
N PHE A 114 -2.29 7.54 9.96
CA PHE A 114 -2.71 8.81 9.34
C PHE A 114 -1.54 9.68 8.85
N PHE A 115 -0.27 9.36 9.15
CA PHE A 115 0.84 10.12 8.58
C PHE A 115 0.90 10.03 7.06
N ALA A 116 0.56 8.89 6.46
CA ALA A 116 0.45 8.77 5.00
C ALA A 116 -0.61 9.75 4.46
N TRP A 117 -1.76 9.82 5.13
CA TRP A 117 -2.87 10.73 4.84
C TRP A 117 -2.57 12.21 5.09
N LEU A 118 -1.51 12.53 5.83
CA LEU A 118 -1.01 13.88 6.02
C LEU A 118 0.03 14.25 4.96
N VAL A 119 1.01 13.37 4.73
CA VAL A 119 2.21 13.65 3.94
C VAL A 119 1.97 13.47 2.44
N ILE A 120 1.31 12.39 2.01
CA ILE A 120 1.14 12.10 0.59
C ILE A 120 0.30 13.18 -0.13
N PRO A 121 -0.84 13.67 0.42
CA PRO A 121 -1.55 14.77 -0.24
C PRO A 121 -0.76 16.08 -0.29
N VAL A 122 0.10 16.37 0.70
CA VAL A 122 0.98 17.56 0.62
C VAL A 122 2.03 17.37 -0.48
N MET A 123 2.62 16.18 -0.55
CA MET A 123 3.60 15.83 -1.57
C MET A 123 3.00 15.85 -2.98
N SER A 124 1.73 15.45 -3.12
CA SER A 124 1.03 15.41 -4.42
C SER A 124 0.84 16.79 -5.07
N LEU A 125 1.11 17.88 -4.34
CA LEU A 125 1.12 19.23 -4.90
C LEU A 125 2.39 19.54 -5.71
N PHE A 126 3.44 18.75 -5.51
CA PHE A 126 4.77 19.00 -6.11
C PHE A 126 5.22 17.87 -7.03
N THR A 127 4.75 16.65 -6.80
CA THR A 127 5.11 15.46 -7.58
C THR A 127 3.92 14.51 -7.67
N GLU A 128 3.93 13.61 -8.64
CA GLU A 128 2.92 12.55 -8.69
C GLU A 128 2.96 11.69 -7.42
N PRO A 129 1.81 11.36 -6.82
CA PRO A 129 1.76 10.57 -5.61
C PRO A 129 2.13 9.11 -5.90
N PRO A 130 2.65 8.35 -4.91
CA PRO A 130 3.08 6.98 -5.12
C PRO A 130 1.94 6.11 -5.64
N PRO A 131 2.13 5.38 -6.76
CA PRO A 131 1.06 4.57 -7.34
C PRO A 131 0.74 3.38 -6.44
N GLY A 132 -0.54 3.06 -6.31
CA GLY A 132 -1.03 1.89 -5.56
C GLY A 132 -1.26 2.11 -4.06
N ASP A 133 -0.99 3.30 -3.52
CA ASP A 133 -1.32 3.64 -2.13
C ASP A 133 -2.80 4.10 -2.00
N ASP A 134 -3.42 3.77 -0.86
CA ASP A 134 -4.83 4.09 -0.56
C ASP A 134 -5.13 5.59 -0.67
N VAL A 135 -4.28 6.46 -0.12
CA VAL A 135 -4.56 7.90 -0.16
C VAL A 135 -4.31 8.48 -1.55
N SER A 136 -3.37 7.92 -2.33
CA SER A 136 -3.18 8.31 -3.72
C SER A 136 -4.44 8.03 -4.54
N ARG A 137 -5.00 6.81 -4.43
CA ARG A 137 -6.25 6.42 -5.11
C ARG A 137 -7.45 7.23 -4.61
N PHE A 138 -7.52 7.47 -3.31
CA PHE A 138 -8.54 8.33 -2.73
C PHE A 138 -8.55 9.73 -3.36
N LEU A 139 -7.38 10.36 -3.51
CA LEU A 139 -7.27 11.70 -4.11
C LEU A 139 -7.69 11.69 -5.58
N GLU A 140 -7.23 10.70 -6.34
CA GLU A 140 -7.55 10.52 -7.76
C GLU A 140 -9.07 10.42 -7.99
N ILE A 141 -9.75 9.59 -7.20
CA ILE A 141 -11.17 9.29 -7.40
C ILE A 141 -12.09 10.35 -6.79
N SER A 142 -11.74 10.87 -5.61
CA SER A 142 -12.57 11.85 -4.92
C SER A 142 -12.48 13.24 -5.55
N GLY A 143 -11.38 13.55 -6.23
CA GLY A 143 -11.09 14.90 -6.74
C GLY A 143 -10.97 15.95 -5.65
N LEU A 144 -10.84 15.56 -4.38
CA LEU A 144 -10.76 16.48 -3.26
C LEU A 144 -9.42 17.23 -3.25
N ASN A 145 -9.45 18.47 -2.76
CA ASN A 145 -8.25 19.25 -2.60
C ASN A 145 -7.26 18.52 -1.65
N PRO A 146 -6.00 18.29 -2.05
CA PRO A 146 -5.05 17.54 -1.25
C PRO A 146 -4.80 18.14 0.15
N LEU A 147 -4.75 19.47 0.27
CA LEU A 147 -4.59 20.14 1.58
C LEU A 147 -5.79 19.93 2.50
N LEU A 148 -6.99 19.84 1.93
CA LEU A 148 -8.20 19.55 2.71
C LEU A 148 -8.13 18.12 3.29
N VAL A 149 -7.68 17.15 2.51
CA VAL A 149 -7.50 15.76 2.97
C VAL A 149 -6.48 15.71 4.11
N SER A 150 -5.32 16.36 3.95
CA SER A 150 -4.31 16.48 5.00
C SER A 150 -4.83 17.17 6.27
N LEU A 151 -5.63 18.23 6.13
CA LEU A 151 -6.24 18.92 7.26
C LEU A 151 -7.21 18.02 8.02
N ILE A 152 -8.07 17.28 7.31
CA ILE A 152 -9.01 16.33 7.93
C ILE A 152 -8.24 15.23 8.67
N ALA A 153 -7.20 14.66 8.05
CA ALA A 153 -6.35 13.66 8.69
C ALA A 153 -5.72 14.21 9.98
N LEU A 154 -5.18 15.43 9.94
CA LEU A 154 -4.59 16.09 11.12
C LEU A 154 -5.62 16.30 12.24
N LEU A 155 -6.84 16.73 11.90
CA LEU A 155 -7.92 16.91 12.86
C LEU A 155 -8.34 15.57 13.50
N LEU A 156 -8.41 14.49 12.73
CA LEU A 156 -8.70 13.15 13.25
C LEU A 156 -7.59 12.64 14.18
N MET A 157 -6.32 12.82 13.81
CA MET A 157 -5.17 12.50 14.66
C MET A 157 -5.25 13.27 15.99
N PHE A 158 -5.51 14.58 15.93
CA PHE A 158 -5.66 15.41 17.11
C PHE A 158 -6.83 14.97 17.99
N LEU A 159 -7.97 14.63 17.39
CA LEU A 159 -9.15 14.17 18.11
C LEU A 159 -8.88 12.86 18.86
N LEU A 160 -8.28 11.86 18.21
CA LEU A 160 -7.92 10.59 18.82
C LEU A 160 -6.91 10.79 19.96
N ALA A 161 -5.90 11.62 19.74
CA ALA A 161 -4.92 11.98 20.76
C ALA A 161 -5.58 12.67 21.96
N LEU A 162 -6.52 13.59 21.70
CA LEU A 162 -7.26 14.30 22.74
C LEU A 162 -8.14 13.34 23.58
N ILE A 163 -8.79 12.36 22.94
CA ILE A 163 -9.57 11.33 23.63
C ILE A 163 -8.64 10.52 24.56
N ALA A 164 -7.51 10.03 24.03
CA ALA A 164 -6.51 9.30 24.82
C ALA A 164 -5.95 10.12 26.00
N TYR A 165 -5.71 11.41 25.78
CA TYR A 165 -5.25 12.34 26.81
C TYR A 165 -6.30 12.54 27.90
N LYS A 166 -7.56 12.84 27.54
CA LYS A 166 -8.66 13.01 28.49
C LYS A 166 -8.93 11.75 29.32
N LYS A 167 -8.68 10.58 28.73
CA LYS A 167 -8.75 9.28 29.41
C LYS A 167 -7.56 9.03 30.35
N GLY A 168 -6.53 9.87 30.31
CA GLY A 168 -5.35 9.77 31.17
C GLY A 168 -4.38 8.67 30.76
N LEU A 169 -4.43 8.21 29.50
CA LEU A 169 -3.54 7.18 28.97
C LEU A 169 -2.08 7.64 29.03
N TYR A 170 -1.78 8.82 28.47
CA TYR A 170 -0.41 9.36 28.46
C TYR A 170 0.13 9.62 29.86
N THR A 171 -0.71 10.11 30.77
CA THR A 171 -0.31 10.30 32.18
C THR A 171 0.07 8.96 32.82
N LYS A 172 -0.70 7.90 32.56
CA LYS A 172 -0.43 6.58 33.13
C LYS A 172 0.85 5.96 32.58
N ILE A 173 1.07 6.08 31.27
CA ILE A 173 2.32 5.63 30.64
C ILE A 173 3.51 6.43 31.19
N ARG A 174 3.37 7.75 31.35
CA ARG A 174 4.42 8.60 31.94
C ARG A 174 4.75 8.21 33.39
N GLU A 175 3.75 7.88 34.21
CA GLU A 175 3.97 7.34 35.56
C GLU A 175 4.81 6.06 35.53
N HIS A 176 4.48 5.14 34.63
CA HIS A 176 5.20 3.88 34.48
C HIS A 176 6.64 4.08 33.98
N LEU A 177 6.85 4.95 33.01
CA LEU A 177 8.18 5.30 32.52
C LEU A 177 9.02 5.97 33.62
N ASN A 178 8.45 6.92 34.35
CA ASN A 178 9.14 7.59 35.45
C ASN A 178 9.49 6.64 36.61
N PHE A 179 8.60 5.71 36.95
CA PHE A 179 8.88 4.68 37.96
C PHE A 179 10.00 3.74 37.49
N SER A 180 10.01 3.34 36.22
CA SER A 180 11.09 2.53 35.64
C SER A 180 12.42 3.28 35.65
N LEU A 181 12.42 4.57 35.30
CA LEU A 181 13.61 5.44 35.32
C LEU A 181 14.10 5.75 36.74
N GLN A 182 13.25 5.70 37.76
CA GLN A 182 13.67 5.77 39.16
C GLN A 182 14.37 4.49 39.63
N ILE A 183 13.95 3.32 39.12
CA ILE A 183 14.60 2.03 39.40
C ILE A 183 15.93 1.89 38.62
N GLU A 184 15.99 2.43 37.39
CA GLU A 184 17.20 2.49 36.54
C GLU A 184 17.83 3.89 36.52
N ARG A 185 18.14 4.46 37.70
CA ARG A 185 19.05 5.62 37.75
C ARG A 185 20.50 5.21 37.42
N ILE A 186 20.74 4.67 36.23
CA ILE A 186 21.97 4.95 35.51
C ILE A 186 21.78 6.36 34.97
N LYS A 187 22.46 7.34 35.56
CA LYS A 187 22.47 8.73 35.09
C LYS A 187 23.01 8.77 33.64
N LEU A 188 22.16 8.59 32.64
CA LEU A 188 22.54 8.92 31.27
C LEU A 188 22.64 10.45 31.20
N LYS A 189 23.86 10.94 30.93
CA LYS A 189 24.11 12.38 30.74
C LYS A 189 23.30 12.86 29.54
N LYS A 190 22.91 14.14 29.54
CA LYS A 190 22.15 14.82 28.47
C LYS A 190 22.72 14.57 27.06
N THR A 191 24.04 14.35 26.95
CA THR A 191 24.76 13.99 25.72
C THR A 191 24.48 12.57 25.21
N GLN A 192 24.20 11.61 26.10
CA GLN A 192 23.87 10.23 25.73
C GLN A 192 22.43 10.08 25.25
N THR A 193 21.50 10.90 25.75
CA THR A 193 20.11 10.95 25.24
C THR A 193 20.05 11.53 23.83
N VAL A 194 20.83 12.59 23.56
CA VAL A 194 21.00 13.15 22.21
C VAL A 194 21.66 12.11 21.28
N GLY A 195 22.67 11.39 21.77
CA GLY A 195 23.29 10.29 21.03
C GLY A 195 22.30 9.17 20.68
N LEU A 196 21.43 8.77 21.62
CA LEU A 196 20.44 7.72 21.39
C LEU A 196 19.36 8.15 20.39
N VAL A 197 18.90 9.40 20.45
CA VAL A 197 17.98 9.98 19.45
C VAL A 197 18.64 10.06 18.08
N LEU A 198 19.91 10.48 18.00
CA LEU A 198 20.69 10.46 16.76
C LEU A 198 20.87 9.05 16.21
N VAL A 199 21.10 8.05 17.06
CA VAL A 199 21.21 6.64 16.64
C VAL A 199 19.87 6.12 16.13
N ILE A 200 18.74 6.47 16.76
CA ILE A 200 17.40 6.09 16.27
C ILE A 200 17.10 6.76 14.93
N ILE A 201 17.43 8.05 14.77
CA ILE A 201 17.27 8.78 13.51
C ILE A 201 18.18 8.18 12.44
N LEU A 202 19.44 7.89 12.75
CA LEU A 202 20.40 7.26 11.84
C LEU A 202 19.94 5.85 11.45
N PHE A 203 19.42 5.07 12.40
CA PHE A 203 18.88 3.75 12.13
C PHE A 203 17.62 3.84 11.26
N GLY A 204 16.74 4.81 11.51
CA GLY A 204 15.60 5.12 10.65
C GLY A 204 16.02 5.52 9.23
N LEU A 205 17.07 6.32 9.08
CA LEU A 205 17.65 6.70 7.79
C LEU A 205 18.32 5.54 7.07
N VAL A 206 19.00 4.65 7.80
CA VAL A 206 19.60 3.43 7.25
C VAL A 206 18.53 2.43 6.81
N VAL A 207 17.48 2.25 7.60
CA VAL A 207 16.33 1.40 7.23
C VAL A 207 15.58 1.99 6.04
N PHE A 208 15.39 3.32 6.00
CA PHE A 208 14.78 4.00 4.86
C PHE A 208 15.66 3.92 3.60
N GLY A 209 16.97 4.11 3.73
CA GLY A 209 17.91 3.94 2.63
C GLY A 209 17.99 2.50 2.13
N ALA A 210 17.99 1.53 3.05
CA ALA A 210 17.92 0.11 2.70
C ALA A 210 16.58 -0.25 2.04
N TYR A 211 15.47 0.33 2.49
CA TYR A 211 14.16 0.18 1.86
C TYR A 211 14.17 0.75 0.44
N GLN A 212 14.75 1.93 0.22
CA GLN A 212 14.92 2.51 -1.12
C GLN A 212 15.84 1.67 -2.01
N MET A 213 16.91 1.08 -1.48
CA MET A 213 17.78 0.16 -2.24
C MET A 213 17.15 -1.21 -2.50
N LEU A 214 16.19 -1.63 -1.66
CA LEU A 214 15.43 -2.86 -1.82
C LEU A 214 14.17 -2.67 -2.68
N GLN A 215 13.78 -1.43 -2.99
CA GLN A 215 12.77 -1.20 -4.01
C GLN A 215 13.31 -1.74 -5.34
N PRO A 216 12.57 -2.65 -6.00
CA PRO A 216 13.03 -3.22 -7.25
C PRO A 216 13.21 -2.09 -8.27
N ASN A 217 14.43 -1.92 -8.78
CA ASN A 217 14.70 -0.99 -9.88
C ASN A 217 13.72 -1.29 -11.01
N LYS A 218 12.76 -0.38 -11.20
CA LYS A 218 11.79 -0.45 -12.28
C LYS A 218 12.55 -0.21 -13.59
N VAL A 219 12.45 -1.18 -14.49
CA VAL A 219 13.12 -1.11 -15.79
C VAL A 219 12.29 -0.32 -16.79
N PHE A 220 10.98 -0.35 -16.62
CA PHE A 220 10.01 0.33 -17.45
C PHE A 220 8.71 0.52 -16.66
N GLU A 221 8.16 1.74 -16.67
CA GLU A 221 6.87 2.08 -16.08
C GLU A 221 6.21 3.13 -16.97
N THR A 222 4.95 2.91 -17.33
CA THR A 222 4.17 3.82 -18.17
C THR A 222 2.70 3.76 -17.77
N SER A 223 2.00 4.88 -17.90
CA SER A 223 0.56 4.99 -17.74
C SER A 223 0.06 6.14 -18.60
N PHE A 224 -0.95 5.88 -19.42
CA PHE A 224 -1.58 6.90 -20.25
C PHE A 224 -3.03 6.52 -20.54
N SER A 225 -3.81 7.52 -20.96
CA SER A 225 -5.14 7.37 -21.54
C SER A 225 -5.15 8.14 -22.86
N MET A 226 -5.78 7.57 -23.89
CA MET A 226 -5.88 8.20 -25.21
C MET A 226 -7.20 7.85 -25.89
N GLU A 227 -7.66 8.76 -26.73
CA GLU A 227 -8.79 8.50 -27.63
C GLU A 227 -8.27 7.94 -28.96
N VAL A 228 -8.79 6.78 -29.36
CA VAL A 228 -8.42 6.12 -30.62
C VAL A 228 -9.48 6.42 -31.67
N HIS A 229 -9.14 7.30 -32.62
CA HIS A 229 -10.05 7.68 -33.70
C HIS A 229 -9.82 6.90 -34.99
N ASP A 230 -8.59 6.45 -35.22
CA ASP A 230 -8.21 5.74 -36.42
C ASP A 230 -8.59 4.25 -36.36
N VAL A 231 -8.70 3.64 -37.54
CA VAL A 231 -9.04 2.21 -37.70
C VAL A 231 -8.00 1.31 -37.01
N ARG A 232 -6.75 1.76 -37.01
CA ARG A 232 -5.61 1.11 -36.39
C ARG A 232 -4.65 2.18 -35.88
N GLU A 233 -4.36 2.14 -34.58
CA GLU A 233 -3.40 3.04 -33.93
C GLU A 233 -2.29 2.21 -33.29
N VAL A 234 -1.03 2.67 -33.39
CA VAL A 234 0.13 1.96 -32.85
C VAL A 234 0.90 2.88 -31.91
N VAL A 235 1.07 2.45 -30.66
CA VAL A 235 1.89 3.12 -29.67
C VAL A 235 3.15 2.30 -29.43
N GLU A 236 4.30 2.91 -29.65
CA GLU A 236 5.62 2.30 -29.47
C GLU A 236 6.37 2.98 -28.33
N MET A 237 6.85 2.16 -27.40
CA MET A 237 7.50 2.61 -26.17
C MET A 237 8.82 1.85 -25.99
N PRO A 238 9.96 2.46 -26.36
CA PRO A 238 11.26 1.83 -26.19
C PRO A 238 11.66 1.83 -24.70
N PHE A 239 12.30 0.75 -24.26
CA PHE A 239 12.86 0.65 -22.92
C PHE A 239 14.13 -0.20 -22.89
N LYS A 240 14.95 -0.02 -21.86
CA LYS A 240 16.28 -0.63 -21.77
C LYS A 240 16.43 -1.47 -20.51
N VAL A 241 16.90 -2.70 -20.66
CA VAL A 241 17.19 -3.62 -19.56
C VAL A 241 18.70 -3.61 -19.30
N GLU A 242 19.12 -3.18 -18.12
CA GLU A 242 20.54 -3.14 -17.75
C GLU A 242 21.06 -4.50 -17.24
N VAL A 243 20.22 -5.28 -16.55
CA VAL A 243 20.63 -6.52 -15.88
C VAL A 243 19.76 -7.68 -16.35
N SER A 244 20.39 -8.72 -16.89
CA SER A 244 19.72 -9.96 -17.29
C SER A 244 19.16 -10.70 -16.07
N LYS A 245 17.84 -10.75 -15.92
CA LYS A 245 17.13 -11.49 -14.86
C LYS A 245 15.64 -11.64 -15.17
N SER A 246 14.94 -12.40 -14.33
CA SER A 246 13.48 -12.40 -14.31
C SER A 246 12.96 -11.09 -13.72
N HIS A 247 12.02 -10.45 -14.43
CA HIS A 247 11.39 -9.20 -14.03
C HIS A 247 9.90 -9.44 -13.81
N ASN A 248 9.35 -8.84 -12.75
CA ASN A 248 7.91 -8.82 -12.58
C ASN A 248 7.30 -7.80 -13.53
N MET A 249 6.32 -8.24 -14.31
CA MET A 249 5.54 -7.41 -15.20
C MET A 249 4.11 -7.35 -14.69
N SER A 250 3.60 -6.13 -14.48
CA SER A 250 2.20 -5.87 -14.19
C SER A 250 1.64 -4.96 -15.27
N LEU A 251 0.55 -5.38 -15.90
CA LEU A 251 -0.09 -4.67 -17.00
C LEU A 251 -1.59 -4.60 -16.71
N LYS A 252 -2.16 -3.41 -16.89
CA LYS A 252 -3.59 -3.17 -16.86
C LYS A 252 -3.96 -2.42 -18.14
N LEU A 253 -4.95 -2.95 -18.85
CA LEU A 253 -5.51 -2.35 -20.06
C LEU A 253 -7.03 -2.35 -19.95
N ASP A 254 -7.62 -1.25 -20.41
CA ASP A 254 -9.05 -1.08 -20.60
C ASP A 254 -9.23 -0.30 -21.91
N ALA A 255 -9.70 -0.97 -22.97
CA ALA A 255 -9.77 -0.42 -24.33
C ALA A 255 -11.21 -0.30 -24.87
N GLU A 256 -12.23 -0.29 -23.98
CA GLU A 256 -13.65 -0.01 -24.27
C GLU A 256 -14.13 -0.39 -25.70
N GLY A 257 -14.34 -1.69 -25.95
CA GLY A 257 -14.87 -2.17 -27.23
C GLY A 257 -13.85 -2.29 -28.36
N MET A 258 -12.55 -2.11 -28.09
CA MET A 258 -11.46 -2.27 -29.08
C MET A 258 -10.52 -3.39 -28.69
N LEU A 259 -10.09 -4.19 -29.65
CA LEU A 259 -9.11 -5.23 -29.41
C LEU A 259 -7.70 -4.63 -29.45
N THR A 260 -6.87 -4.92 -28.45
CA THR A 260 -5.49 -4.41 -28.40
C THR A 260 -4.51 -5.57 -28.46
N ASP A 261 -3.58 -5.54 -29.41
CA ASP A 261 -2.44 -6.43 -29.48
C ASP A 261 -1.26 -5.82 -28.71
N VAL A 262 -0.83 -6.52 -27.67
CA VAL A 262 0.19 -6.12 -26.71
C VAL A 262 1.43 -6.96 -26.94
N ARG A 263 2.55 -6.34 -27.33
CA ARG A 263 3.78 -7.06 -27.67
C ARG A 263 5.02 -6.43 -27.07
N ILE A 264 5.98 -7.27 -26.73
CA ILE A 264 7.35 -6.86 -26.39
C ILE A 264 8.30 -7.52 -27.38
N TYR A 265 9.12 -6.71 -28.03
CA TYR A 265 10.17 -7.16 -28.94
C TYR A 265 11.55 -6.95 -28.32
N ASP A 266 12.47 -7.88 -28.58
CA ASP A 266 13.90 -7.68 -28.32
C ASP A 266 14.57 -6.83 -29.41
N GLU A 267 15.84 -6.47 -29.18
CA GLU A 267 16.69 -5.73 -30.14
C GLU A 267 16.78 -6.36 -31.54
N LYS A 268 16.48 -7.66 -31.66
CA LYS A 268 16.54 -8.43 -32.93
C LYS A 268 15.17 -8.52 -33.60
N GLY A 269 14.13 -7.96 -32.98
CA GLY A 269 12.75 -8.01 -33.47
C GLY A 269 12.03 -9.32 -33.13
N ASN A 270 12.57 -10.16 -32.25
CA ASN A 270 11.86 -11.36 -31.80
C ASN A 270 10.79 -10.98 -30.77
N THR A 271 9.60 -11.56 -30.91
CA THR A 271 8.54 -11.40 -29.93
C THR A 271 8.87 -12.18 -28.65
N ILE A 272 9.06 -11.46 -27.55
CA ILE A 272 9.34 -12.03 -26.22
C ILE A 272 8.06 -12.20 -25.40
N TYR A 273 7.08 -11.33 -25.65
CA TYR A 273 5.77 -11.39 -25.04
C TYR A 273 4.71 -10.97 -26.04
N GLN A 274 3.55 -11.62 -25.98
CA GLN A 274 2.40 -11.35 -26.84
C GLN A 274 1.11 -11.68 -26.10
N ASN A 275 0.15 -10.76 -26.17
CA ASN A 275 -1.20 -10.96 -25.69
C ASN A 275 -2.17 -10.10 -26.50
N ILE A 276 -3.39 -10.57 -26.70
CA ILE A 276 -4.40 -9.84 -27.44
C ILE A 276 -5.73 -9.87 -26.69
N CYS A 277 -6.28 -8.70 -26.41
CA CYS A 277 -7.45 -8.56 -25.55
C CYS A 277 -8.01 -7.13 -25.58
N GLU A 278 -9.28 -7.00 -25.22
CA GLU A 278 -9.96 -5.71 -25.05
C GLU A 278 -9.69 -5.11 -23.67
N TRP A 279 -9.70 -5.94 -22.63
CA TRP A 279 -9.41 -5.55 -21.26
C TRP A 279 -8.63 -6.66 -20.57
N PHE A 280 -7.67 -6.29 -19.73
CA PHE A 280 -7.01 -7.26 -18.85
C PHE A 280 -6.31 -6.60 -17.67
N THR A 281 -6.10 -7.39 -16.62
CA THR A 281 -5.12 -7.13 -15.57
C THR A 281 -4.25 -8.38 -15.44
N LEU A 282 -2.96 -8.24 -15.73
CA LEU A 282 -2.00 -9.34 -15.69
C LEU A 282 -0.85 -8.97 -14.75
N SER A 283 -0.46 -9.96 -13.95
CA SER A 283 0.80 -9.94 -13.20
C SER A 283 1.54 -11.24 -13.49
N THR A 284 2.72 -11.14 -14.12
CA THR A 284 3.54 -12.29 -14.52
C THR A 284 5.03 -11.99 -14.37
N SER A 285 5.88 -13.00 -14.53
CA SER A 285 7.32 -12.86 -14.62
C SER A 285 7.79 -12.95 -16.08
N LEU A 286 8.71 -12.08 -16.48
CA LEU A 286 9.30 -12.05 -17.81
C LEU A 286 10.83 -12.13 -17.70
N ASP A 287 11.41 -13.16 -18.31
CA ASP A 287 12.85 -13.33 -18.34
C ASP A 287 13.47 -12.46 -19.44
N LEU A 288 14.09 -11.36 -19.03
CA LEU A 288 14.70 -10.39 -19.94
C LEU A 288 16.22 -10.45 -19.85
N LYS A 289 16.88 -10.44 -21.01
CA LYS A 289 18.33 -10.24 -21.12
C LYS A 289 18.64 -8.75 -21.15
N SER A 290 19.86 -8.37 -20.77
CA SER A 290 20.32 -7.00 -20.98
C SER A 290 20.29 -6.65 -22.48
N GLY A 291 19.74 -5.48 -22.80
CA GLY A 291 19.53 -5.03 -24.17
C GLY A 291 18.41 -3.99 -24.28
N ASP A 292 18.17 -3.54 -25.50
CA ASP A 292 17.07 -2.63 -25.83
C ASP A 292 15.84 -3.43 -26.24
N TYR A 293 14.67 -2.95 -25.83
CA TYR A 293 13.37 -3.58 -26.08
C TYR A 293 12.36 -2.55 -26.56
N LEU A 294 11.36 -3.02 -27.27
CA LEU A 294 10.24 -2.22 -27.74
C LEU A 294 8.93 -2.79 -27.22
N PHE A 295 8.21 -2.01 -26.44
CA PHE A 295 6.85 -2.33 -26.05
C PHE A 295 5.87 -1.68 -27.04
N THR A 296 5.02 -2.48 -27.65
CA THR A 296 4.07 -2.02 -28.67
C THR A 296 2.64 -2.36 -28.25
N LEU A 297 1.76 -1.37 -28.36
CA LEU A 297 0.32 -1.52 -28.26
C LEU A 297 -0.28 -1.20 -29.62
N THR A 298 -1.02 -2.13 -30.21
CA THR A 298 -1.75 -1.91 -31.46
C THR A 298 -3.24 -2.00 -31.17
N PHE A 299 -3.94 -0.88 -31.28
CA PHE A 299 -5.38 -0.79 -31.09
C PHE A 299 -6.08 -1.08 -32.41
N LEU A 300 -7.06 -1.99 -32.38
CA LEU A 300 -7.83 -2.43 -33.53
C LEU A 300 -9.31 -2.22 -33.24
N ARG A 301 -9.95 -1.36 -34.02
CA ARG A 301 -11.36 -0.98 -33.81
C ARG A 301 -12.30 -1.64 -34.81
N ASP A 302 -11.84 -1.86 -36.04
CA ASP A 302 -12.65 -2.35 -37.13
C ASP A 302 -12.46 -3.85 -37.37
N PRO A 303 -13.53 -4.66 -37.52
CA PRO A 303 -13.44 -6.10 -37.74
C PRO A 303 -12.66 -6.50 -39.01
N ASP A 304 -12.77 -5.74 -40.10
CA ASP A 304 -12.04 -6.05 -41.34
C ASP A 304 -10.55 -5.77 -41.16
N ALA A 305 -10.22 -4.67 -40.47
CA ALA A 305 -8.84 -4.36 -40.09
C ALA A 305 -8.24 -5.38 -39.11
N MET A 306 -9.04 -5.93 -38.19
CA MET A 306 -8.63 -7.02 -37.29
C MET A 306 -8.27 -8.28 -38.09
N SER A 307 -9.15 -8.70 -39.00
CA SER A 307 -8.95 -9.89 -39.84
C SER A 307 -7.68 -9.79 -40.71
N GLN A 308 -7.48 -8.63 -41.34
CA GLN A 308 -6.27 -8.33 -42.09
C GLN A 308 -5.02 -8.38 -41.18
N TYR A 309 -5.07 -7.70 -40.04
CA TYR A 309 -3.96 -7.65 -39.09
C TYR A 309 -3.60 -9.04 -38.54
N PHE A 310 -4.59 -9.88 -38.26
CA PHE A 310 -4.36 -11.25 -37.81
C PHE A 310 -3.67 -12.10 -38.84
N THR A 311 -4.08 -11.96 -40.09
CA THR A 311 -3.45 -12.64 -41.23
C THR A 311 -2.00 -12.16 -41.40
N GLU A 312 -1.75 -10.84 -41.36
CA GLU A 312 -0.42 -10.25 -41.45
C GLU A 312 0.52 -10.73 -40.34
N LYS A 313 -0.01 -10.89 -39.12
CA LYS A 313 0.76 -11.29 -37.94
C LYS A 313 0.76 -12.79 -37.65
N GLY A 314 0.13 -13.60 -38.52
CA GLY A 314 0.12 -15.06 -38.44
C GLY A 314 -0.74 -15.65 -37.32
N TYR A 315 -1.71 -14.90 -36.81
CA TYR A 315 -2.71 -15.42 -35.89
C TYR A 315 -3.66 -16.39 -36.61
N LYS A 316 -4.05 -17.47 -35.93
CA LYS A 316 -5.00 -18.47 -36.46
C LYS A 316 -6.34 -18.33 -35.73
N PHE A 317 -7.14 -17.34 -36.12
CA PHE A 317 -8.53 -17.20 -35.68
C PHE A 317 -9.46 -17.47 -36.86
N SER A 318 -10.57 -18.18 -36.65
CA SER A 318 -11.63 -18.26 -37.67
C SER A 318 -12.46 -16.98 -37.67
N PRO A 319 -13.09 -16.59 -38.80
CA PRO A 319 -13.97 -15.42 -38.84
C PRO A 319 -15.17 -15.51 -37.87
N GLU A 320 -15.51 -16.70 -37.37
CA GLU A 320 -16.55 -16.86 -36.33
C GLU A 320 -16.00 -16.65 -34.89
N GLN A 321 -14.68 -16.51 -34.74
CA GLN A 321 -13.98 -16.26 -33.47
C GLN A 321 -13.57 -14.80 -33.26
N ILE A 322 -13.77 -13.95 -34.28
CA ILE A 322 -13.53 -12.50 -34.30
C ILE A 322 -14.88 -11.81 -34.17
#